data_AF-A0A9D5UN60-F1
#
_entry.id   AF-A0A9D5UN60-F1
#
_cell.length_a   1.000
_cell.length_b   1.000
_cell.length_c   1.000
_cell.angle_alpha   90.00
_cell.angle_beta   90.00
_cell.angle_gamma   90.00
#
_symmetry.space_group_name_H-M   'P 1'
#
loop_
_entity.id
_entity.type
_entity.pdbx_description
1 polymer ?
#
loop_
_entity_poly.entity_id
_entity_poly.type
_entity_poly.pdbx_seq_one_letter_code
_entity_poly.pdbx_strand_id
1 'polypeptide(L)'
;TDKYLRRLEALLTVADIEHSLVITGLGDVIEPQDDIIGIGSGGSFATAAARALLNETKLAPRELVEKAMAITADICIYTNDKFVVEELSSK
;
A
#
# COMPACT_ATOMS: atom_id res chain seq x y z
N THR A 1 1.18 12.59 -27.88
CA THR A 1 0.57 12.31 -26.57
C THR A 1 -0.10 10.96 -26.64
N ASP A 2 0.48 9.96 -25.97
CA ASP A 2 0.14 8.56 -26.23
C ASP A 2 -1.20 8.17 -25.57
N LYS A 3 -2.19 7.89 -26.42
CA LYS A 3 -3.59 7.58 -26.05
C LYS A 3 -3.70 6.30 -25.22
N TYR A 4 -2.67 5.44 -25.26
CA TYR A 4 -2.61 4.18 -24.52
C TYR A 4 -2.55 4.39 -23.00
N LEU A 5 -1.87 5.43 -22.51
CA LEU A 5 -1.71 5.66 -21.07
C LEU A 5 -3.02 6.06 -20.37
N ARG A 6 -3.97 6.70 -21.09
CA ARG A 6 -5.27 7.14 -20.54
C ARG A 6 -6.26 6.02 -20.24
N ARG A 7 -5.98 4.77 -20.66
CA ARG A 7 -6.86 3.61 -20.45
C ARG A 7 -6.37 2.67 -19.34
N LEU A 8 -5.30 3.04 -18.64
CA LEU A 8 -4.86 2.30 -17.48
C LEU A 8 -5.71 2.76 -16.29
N GLU A 9 -6.61 1.89 -15.84
CA GLU A 9 -7.25 1.99 -14.50
C GLU A 9 -6.22 1.69 -13.38
N ALA A 10 -4.93 1.80 -13.67
CA ALA A 10 -3.86 1.49 -12.76
C ALA A 10 -3.70 2.60 -11.73
N LEU A 11 -3.55 2.19 -10.48
CA LEU A 11 -3.10 3.02 -9.38
C LEU A 11 -1.61 2.77 -9.18
N LEU A 12 -0.83 3.84 -9.00
CA LEU A 12 0.59 3.78 -8.69
C LEU A 12 0.82 4.40 -7.31
N THR A 13 1.51 3.66 -6.45
CA THR A 13 1.97 4.16 -5.15
C THR A 13 3.43 4.57 -5.27
N VAL A 14 3.76 5.76 -4.78
CA VAL A 14 5.13 6.29 -4.72
C VAL A 14 5.37 6.76 -3.29
N ALA A 15 6.51 6.41 -2.71
CA ALA A 15 6.87 6.83 -1.36
C ALA A 15 8.35 7.17 -1.27
N ASP A 16 8.68 8.17 -0.46
CA ASP A 16 10.02 8.42 0.06
C ASP A 16 9.99 8.50 1.60
N ILE A 17 11.04 9.05 2.21
CA ILE A 17 11.15 9.19 3.67
C ILE A 17 10.26 10.30 4.25
N GLU A 18 9.73 11.19 3.42
CA GLU A 18 8.95 12.37 3.81
C GLU A 18 7.48 12.25 3.38
N HIS A 19 7.21 11.66 2.21
CA HIS A 19 5.90 11.66 1.57
C HIS A 19 5.51 10.30 1.02
N SER A 20 4.20 10.03 1.04
CA SER A 20 3.57 8.86 0.41
C SER A 20 2.42 9.33 -0.48
N LEU A 21 2.42 8.96 -1.75
CA LEU A 21 1.50 9.46 -2.77
C LEU A 21 0.86 8.33 -3.57
N VAL A 22 -0.39 8.54 -3.98
CA VAL A 22 -1.09 7.72 -4.97
C VAL A 22 -1.30 8.54 -6.24
N ILE A 23 -0.91 7.98 -7.38
CA ILE A 23 -1.09 8.54 -8.72
C ILE A 23 -2.12 7.70 -9.47
N THR A 24 -3.16 8.34 -9.99
CA THR A 24 -4.21 7.69 -10.79
C THR A 24 -3.89 7.73 -12.28
N GLY A 25 -4.46 6.82 -13.07
CA GLY A 25 -4.37 6.86 -14.53
C GLY A 25 -4.99 8.10 -15.20
N LEU A 26 -5.73 8.91 -14.44
CA LEU A 26 -6.28 10.20 -14.87
C LEU A 26 -5.32 11.37 -14.64
N GLY A 27 -4.27 11.16 -13.85
CA GLY A 27 -3.29 12.19 -13.48
C GLY A 27 -3.55 12.88 -12.15
N ASP A 28 -4.43 12.34 -11.31
CA ASP A 28 -4.62 12.83 -9.94
C ASP A 28 -3.44 12.41 -9.06
N VAL A 29 -3.03 13.28 -8.14
CA VAL A 29 -1.99 13.02 -7.14
C VAL A 29 -2.62 13.21 -5.76
N ILE A 30 -2.61 12.16 -4.95
CA ILE A 30 -3.34 12.11 -3.68
C ILE A 30 -2.37 11.68 -2.57
N GLU A 31 -2.27 12.48 -1.50
CA GLU A 31 -1.56 12.12 -0.28
C GLU A 31 -2.56 11.54 0.74
N PRO A 32 -2.36 10.31 1.25
CA PRO A 32 -3.21 9.72 2.29
C PRO A 32 -2.99 10.39 3.64
N GLN A 33 -4.00 10.36 4.51
CA GLN A 33 -3.94 11.04 5.81
C GLN A 33 -3.22 10.25 6.91
N ASP A 34 -3.08 8.94 6.76
CA ASP A 34 -2.65 8.03 7.82
C ASP A 34 -1.38 7.25 7.45
N ASP A 35 -0.60 7.76 6.50
CA ASP A 35 0.69 7.21 6.02
C ASP A 35 0.64 5.74 5.57
N ILE A 36 -0.56 5.20 5.36
CA ILE A 36 -0.82 3.84 4.93
C ILE A 36 -1.48 3.86 3.56
N ILE A 37 -0.86 3.17 2.60
CA ILE A 37 -1.40 3.00 1.25
C ILE A 37 -1.56 1.51 0.95
N GLY A 38 -2.76 1.14 0.49
CA GLY A 38 -3.02 -0.19 -0.04
C GLY A 38 -3.80 -0.09 -1.34
N ILE A 39 -3.25 -0.66 -2.40
CA ILE A 39 -3.86 -0.72 -3.73
C ILE A 39 -4.07 -2.19 -4.14
N GLY A 40 -4.84 -2.41 -5.21
CA GLY A 40 -5.14 -3.76 -5.71
C GLY A 40 -6.29 -4.46 -4.97
N SER A 41 -6.50 -5.74 -5.29
CA SER A 41 -7.64 -6.55 -4.83
C SER A 41 -7.71 -6.72 -3.30
N GLY A 42 -6.55 -6.77 -2.63
CA GLY A 42 -6.43 -6.85 -1.17
C GLY A 42 -6.24 -5.51 -0.47
N GLY A 43 -6.21 -4.39 -1.20
CA GLY A 43 -5.77 -3.09 -0.67
C GLY A 43 -6.57 -2.59 0.54
N SER A 44 -7.90 -2.77 0.53
CA SER A 44 -8.75 -2.35 1.65
C SER A 44 -8.57 -3.20 2.91
N PHE A 45 -8.31 -4.51 2.76
CA PHE A 45 -8.02 -5.38 3.89
C PHE A 45 -6.64 -5.10 4.48
N ALA A 46 -5.64 -4.91 3.60
CA ALA A 46 -4.28 -4.57 4.00
C ALA A 46 -4.24 -3.24 4.76
N THR A 47 -4.89 -2.19 4.24
CA THR A 47 -4.95 -0.89 4.93
C THR A 47 -5.69 -0.97 6.26
N ALA A 48 -6.80 -1.70 6.33
CA ALA A 48 -7.54 -1.88 7.58
C ALA A 48 -6.70 -2.61 8.65
N ALA A 49 -6.03 -3.70 8.27
CA ALA A 49 -5.16 -4.47 9.17
C ALA A 49 -3.94 -3.63 9.61
N ALA A 50 -3.28 -2.95 8.68
CA ALA A 50 -2.14 -2.08 8.97
C ALA A 50 -2.53 -0.94 9.91
N ARG A 51 -3.68 -0.29 9.69
CA ARG A 51 -4.17 0.81 10.53
C ARG A 51 -4.47 0.33 11.97
N ALA A 52 -5.07 -0.84 12.11
CA ALA A 52 -5.30 -1.44 13.42
C ALA A 52 -3.97 -1.75 14.14
N LEU A 53 -3.01 -2.35 13.44
CA LEU A 53 -1.69 -2.67 14.00
C LEU A 53 -0.90 -1.42 14.37
N LEU A 54 -0.96 -0.36 13.54
CA LEU A 54 -0.25 0.90 13.80
C LEU A 54 -0.75 1.56 15.10
N ASN A 55 -2.06 1.52 15.35
CA ASN A 55 -2.66 2.16 16.52
C ASN A 55 -2.49 1.35 17.81
N GLU A 56 -2.49 0.02 17.71
CA GLU A 56 -2.56 -0.86 18.89
C GLU A 56 -1.20 -1.49 19.26
N THR A 57 -0.17 -1.28 18.46
CA THR A 57 1.15 -1.92 18.65
C THR A 57 2.30 -0.94 18.49
N LYS A 58 3.52 -1.43 18.77
CA LYS A 58 4.78 -0.71 18.54
C LYS A 58 5.69 -1.49 17.61
N LEU A 59 5.10 -2.14 16.61
CA LEU A 59 5.83 -2.93 15.63
C LEU A 59 6.71 -2.02 14.76
N ALA A 60 7.85 -2.55 14.33
CA ALA A 60 8.62 -1.89 13.29
C ALA A 60 7.82 -1.87 11.98
N PRO A 61 8.02 -0.88 11.08
CA PRO A 61 7.26 -0.77 9.83
C PRO A 61 7.26 -2.07 9.01
N ARG A 62 8.41 -2.75 8.91
CA ARG A 62 8.53 -4.06 8.26
C ARG A 62 7.57 -5.09 8.83
N GLU A 63 7.63 -5.30 10.15
CA GLU A 63 6.85 -6.31 10.85
C GLU A 63 5.35 -6.01 10.78
N LEU A 64 4.99 -4.72 10.82
CA LEU A 64 3.62 -4.25 10.66
C LEU A 64 3.06 -4.62 9.29
N VAL A 65 3.81 -4.32 8.22
CA VAL A 65 3.41 -4.65 6.84
C VAL A 65 3.33 -6.16 6.64
N GLU A 66 4.31 -6.93 7.12
CA GLU A 66 4.31 -8.40 7.01
C GLU A 66 3.07 -9.01 7.70
N LYS A 67 2.72 -8.54 8.91
CA LYS A 67 1.52 -9.01 9.62
C LYS A 67 0.22 -8.59 8.94
N ALA A 68 0.13 -7.33 8.47
CA ALA A 68 -1.05 -6.84 7.76
C ALA A 68 -1.30 -7.62 6.46
N MET A 69 -0.23 -7.93 5.72
CA MET A 69 -0.31 -8.71 4.49
C MET A 69 -0.65 -10.18 4.76
N ALA A 70 -0.14 -10.79 5.84
CA ALA A 70 -0.53 -12.13 6.26
C ALA A 70 -2.04 -12.22 6.53
N ILE A 71 -2.60 -11.27 7.30
CA ILE A 71 -4.05 -11.17 7.54
C ILE A 71 -4.81 -11.02 6.22
N THR A 72 -4.27 -10.22 5.29
CA THR A 72 -4.90 -9.99 3.98
C THR A 72 -4.94 -11.24 3.11
N ALA A 73 -3.89 -12.06 3.12
CA ALA A 73 -3.85 -13.30 2.38
C ALA A 73 -4.84 -14.36 2.89
N ASP A 74 -5.14 -14.33 4.19
CA ASP A 74 -6.15 -15.22 4.78
C ASP A 74 -7.59 -14.82 4.38
N ILE A 75 -7.81 -13.57 3.96
CA ILE A 75 -9.14 -13.02 3.68
C ILE A 75 -9.40 -12.87 2.17
N CYS A 76 -8.43 -12.35 1.43
CA CYS A 76 -8.60 -12.00 0.02
C CYS A 76 -8.19 -13.15 -0.89
N ILE A 77 -9.15 -13.75 -1.58
CA ILE A 77 -8.91 -14.86 -2.53
C ILE A 77 -7.92 -14.52 -3.67
N TYR A 78 -7.64 -13.24 -3.91
CA TYR A 78 -6.71 -12.77 -4.94
C TYR A 78 -5.34 -12.36 -4.38
N THR A 79 -5.12 -12.48 -3.07
CA THR A 79 -3.84 -12.20 -2.41
C THR A 79 -3.34 -13.49 -1.78
N ASN A 80 -2.11 -13.90 -2.09
CA ASN A 80 -1.49 -15.09 -1.52
C ASN A 80 -0.51 -14.71 -0.41
N ASP A 81 0.14 -15.70 0.21
CA ASP A 81 1.10 -15.56 1.31
C ASP A 81 2.55 -15.24 0.86
N LYS A 82 2.76 -14.95 -0.42
CA LYS A 82 4.10 -14.70 -0.99
C LYS A 82 4.29 -13.21 -1.24
N PHE A 83 4.94 -12.54 -0.31
CA PHE A 83 5.18 -11.11 -0.36
C PHE A 83 6.65 -10.78 -0.61
N VAL A 84 6.88 -9.62 -1.23
CA VAL A 84 8.18 -8.95 -1.29
C VAL A 84 8.05 -7.68 -0.48
N VAL A 85 9.00 -7.44 0.41
CA VAL A 85 9.02 -6.25 1.28
C VAL A 85 10.29 -5.47 0.98
N GLU A 86 10.11 -4.25 0.50
CA GLU A 86 11.16 -3.29 0.22
C GLU A 86 11.07 -2.14 1.22
N GLU A 87 12.22 -1.61 1.63
CA GLU A 87 12.33 -0.56 2.65
C GLU A 87 13.32 0.51 2.23
N LEU A 88 13.02 1.76 2.60
CA LEU A 88 13.93 2.87 2.46
C LEU A 88 14.73 3.02 3.75
N SER A 89 16.05 3.08 3.64
CA SER A 89 16.91 3.40 4.78
C SER A 89 16.80 4.89 5.11
N SER A 90 16.64 5.25 6.38
CA SER A 90 16.88 6.63 6.78
C SER A 90 18.38 6.92 6.63
N LYS A 91 18.73 8.14 6.24
CA LYS A 91 20.12 8.62 6.33
C LYS A 91 20.58 8.76 7.78
#